data_AF-A0A1G3BQV9-F1
#
_entry.id   AF-A0A1G3BQV9-F1
#
_cell.length_a   1.000
_cell.length_b   1.000
_cell.length_c   1.000
_cell.angle_alpha   90.00
_cell.angle_beta   90.00
_cell.angle_gamma   90.00
#
_symmetry.space_group_name_H-M   'P 1'
#
loop_
_entity.id
_entity.type
_entity.pdbx_description
1 polymer ?
#
loop_
_entity_poly.entity_id
_entity_poly.type
_entity_poly.pdbx_seq_one_letter_code
_entity_poly.pdbx_strand_id
1 'polypeptide(L)'
;MQLISSHTSRILDAIMIGDHDAVVKESNAVAENCEAILKNFFPEGGKIGEWFKETGKDPNKSEDIKAVKKDFEKYLKAVFDASKNIAEVSKKQNIVETYKSFDAMLKNACFTCHEASRPKWPEWPDWMKISGG
;
A
#
# COMPACT_ATOMS: atom_id res chain seq x y z
N MET A 1 -4.60 -7.65 -1.87
CA MET A 1 -4.52 -6.18 -1.94
C MET A 1 -5.82 -5.49 -1.54
N GLN A 2 -7.00 -6.06 -1.88
CA GLN A 2 -8.30 -5.56 -1.40
C GLN A 2 -8.40 -5.44 0.13
N LEU A 3 -7.86 -6.40 0.88
CA LEU A 3 -7.85 -6.36 2.35
C LEU A 3 -7.07 -5.17 2.89
N ILE A 4 -5.81 -4.97 2.44
CA ILE A 4 -5.02 -3.78 2.79
C ILE A 4 -5.81 -2.50 2.43
N SER A 5 -6.36 -2.41 1.22
CA SER A 5 -7.12 -1.23 0.79
C SER A 5 -8.32 -0.94 1.70
N SER A 6 -9.06 -1.97 2.12
CA SER A 6 -10.22 -1.82 3.00
C SER A 6 -9.82 -1.33 4.39
N HIS A 7 -8.78 -1.91 4.98
CA HIS A 7 -8.27 -1.47 6.28
C HIS A 7 -7.68 -0.05 6.20
N THR A 8 -6.94 0.27 5.13
CA THR A 8 -6.41 1.63 4.90
C THR A 8 -7.53 2.68 4.82
N SER A 9 -8.65 2.38 4.16
CA SER A 9 -9.83 3.27 4.15
C SER A 9 -10.37 3.50 5.56
N ARG A 10 -10.52 2.43 6.34
CA ARG A 10 -11.03 2.51 7.72
C ARG A 10 -10.10 3.27 8.65
N ILE A 11 -8.78 3.20 8.44
CA ILE A 11 -7.82 4.05 9.17
C ILE A 11 -8.13 5.52 8.90
N LEU A 12 -8.34 5.93 7.65
CA LEU A 12 -8.67 7.31 7.32
C LEU A 12 -10.00 7.73 7.97
N ASP A 13 -11.04 6.91 7.83
CA ASP A 13 -12.35 7.19 8.43
C ASP A 13 -12.24 7.38 9.95
N ALA A 14 -11.51 6.49 10.63
CA ALA A 14 -11.26 6.55 12.06
C ALA A 14 -10.45 7.81 12.46
N ILE A 15 -9.44 8.19 11.66
CA ILE A 15 -8.72 9.46 11.85
C ILE A 15 -9.68 10.65 11.76
N MET A 16 -10.57 10.66 10.78
CA MET A 16 -11.48 11.79 10.56
C MET A 16 -12.48 12.00 11.70
N ILE A 17 -12.87 10.94 12.41
CA ILE A 17 -13.79 11.01 13.55
C ILE A 17 -13.07 11.00 14.92
N GLY A 18 -11.75 10.91 14.95
CA GLY A 18 -10.96 10.87 16.19
C GLY A 18 -11.03 9.54 16.96
N ASP A 19 -11.35 8.43 16.28
CA ASP A 19 -11.41 7.09 16.89
C ASP A 19 -10.01 6.45 16.91
N HIS A 20 -9.26 6.71 17.98
CA HIS A 20 -7.89 6.24 18.13
C HIS A 20 -7.77 4.70 18.22
N ASP A 21 -8.75 4.03 18.83
CA ASP A 21 -8.75 2.59 19.00
C ASP A 21 -8.98 1.89 17.66
N ALA A 22 -9.91 2.40 16.85
CA ALA A 22 -10.10 1.93 15.48
C ALA A 22 -8.86 2.17 14.62
N VAL A 23 -8.20 3.34 14.73
CA VAL A 23 -6.91 3.56 14.04
C VAL A 23 -5.89 2.49 14.41
N VAL A 24 -5.71 2.20 15.70
CA VAL A 24 -4.74 1.19 16.16
C VAL A 24 -5.10 -0.19 15.62
N LYS A 25 -6.37 -0.59 15.72
CA LYS A 25 -6.85 -1.89 15.27
C LYS A 25 -6.65 -2.08 13.77
N GLU A 26 -7.14 -1.15 12.96
CA GLU A 26 -7.09 -1.26 11.50
C GLU A 26 -5.65 -1.12 10.97
N SER A 27 -4.81 -0.31 11.62
CA SER A 27 -3.37 -0.23 11.29
C SER A 27 -2.64 -1.56 11.56
N ASN A 28 -2.93 -2.22 12.68
CA ASN A 28 -2.36 -3.55 12.93
C ASN A 28 -2.87 -4.59 11.91
N ALA A 29 -4.15 -4.52 11.52
CA ALA A 29 -4.69 -5.40 10.50
C ALA A 29 -4.01 -5.21 9.13
N VAL A 30 -3.65 -3.98 8.74
CA VAL A 30 -2.82 -3.75 7.53
C VAL A 30 -1.48 -4.47 7.66
N ALA A 31 -0.78 -4.31 8.79
CA ALA A 31 0.52 -4.94 9.03
C ALA A 31 0.44 -6.48 8.95
N GLU A 32 -0.57 -7.10 9.57
CA GLU A 32 -0.78 -8.55 9.50
C GLU A 32 -1.04 -9.04 8.08
N ASN A 33 -1.79 -8.27 7.28
CA ASN A 33 -2.11 -8.64 5.90
C ASN A 33 -0.94 -8.48 4.92
N CYS A 34 0.08 -7.69 5.24
CA CYS A 34 1.28 -7.53 4.40
C CYS A 34 1.98 -8.87 4.15
N GLU A 35 2.11 -9.72 5.18
CA GLU A 35 2.78 -11.02 5.06
C GLU A 35 1.99 -12.01 4.18
N ALA A 36 0.67 -12.06 4.36
CA ALA A 36 -0.20 -12.94 3.59
C ALA A 36 -0.21 -12.59 2.10
N ILE A 37 -0.11 -11.31 1.78
CA ILE A 37 -0.16 -10.83 0.39
C ILE A 37 1.06 -11.25 -0.40
N LEU A 38 2.25 -11.23 0.19
CA LEU A 38 3.47 -11.62 -0.54
C LEU A 38 3.35 -13.06 -1.08
N LYS A 39 2.84 -13.98 -0.26
CA LYS A 39 2.62 -15.38 -0.63
C LYS A 39 1.57 -15.55 -1.74
N ASN A 40 0.54 -14.70 -1.75
CA ASN A 40 -0.49 -14.72 -2.79
C ASN A 40 0.03 -14.21 -4.14
N PHE A 41 0.91 -13.20 -4.14
CA PHE A 41 1.48 -12.64 -5.36
C PHE A 41 2.62 -13.49 -5.91
N PHE A 42 3.41 -14.12 -5.03
CA PHE A 42 4.56 -14.96 -5.39
C PHE A 42 4.50 -16.33 -4.69
N PRO A 43 3.56 -17.20 -5.12
CA PRO A 43 3.41 -18.53 -4.51
C PRO A 43 4.62 -19.42 -4.80
N GLU A 44 5.07 -20.18 -3.80
CA GLU A 44 6.13 -21.17 -3.98
C GLU A 44 5.66 -22.32 -4.87
N GLY A 45 6.40 -22.61 -5.95
CA GLY A 45 6.04 -23.66 -6.92
C GLY A 45 4.76 -23.41 -7.71
N GLY A 46 4.12 -22.25 -7.54
CA GLY A 46 2.88 -21.86 -8.21
C GLY A 46 3.11 -20.96 -9.43
N LYS A 47 2.06 -20.79 -10.23
CA LYS A 47 2.05 -19.81 -11.33
C LYS A 47 1.81 -18.41 -10.78
N ILE A 48 2.60 -17.46 -11.25
CA ILE A 48 2.37 -16.04 -10.99
C ILE A 48 1.12 -15.59 -11.74
N GLY A 49 0.30 -14.76 -11.08
CA GLY A 49 -0.94 -14.25 -11.65
C GLY A 49 -0.75 -13.26 -12.81
N GLU A 50 -1.83 -12.96 -13.53
CA GLU A 50 -1.79 -12.09 -14.72
C GLU A 50 -1.31 -10.66 -14.44
N TRP A 51 -1.49 -10.18 -13.20
CA TRP A 51 -1.01 -8.88 -12.73
C TRP A 51 0.48 -8.66 -13.02
N PHE A 52 1.29 -9.72 -13.08
CA PHE A 52 2.72 -9.59 -13.32
C PHE A 52 3.03 -9.06 -14.73
N LYS A 53 2.17 -9.35 -15.71
CA LYS A 53 2.31 -8.82 -17.08
C LYS A 53 2.27 -7.29 -17.10
N GLU A 54 1.55 -6.68 -16.16
CA GLU A 54 1.43 -5.22 -16.04
C GLU A 54 2.75 -4.54 -15.64
N THR A 55 3.70 -5.30 -15.09
CA THR A 55 5.05 -4.81 -14.76
C THR A 55 5.96 -4.68 -15.99
N GLY A 56 5.54 -5.20 -17.15
CA GLY A 56 6.36 -5.25 -18.37
C GLY A 56 7.48 -6.30 -18.33
N LYS A 57 7.48 -7.19 -17.33
CA LYS A 57 8.47 -8.26 -17.14
C LYS A 57 7.96 -9.64 -17.57
N ASP A 58 8.87 -10.57 -17.86
CA ASP A 58 8.52 -11.92 -18.32
C ASP A 58 8.25 -12.85 -17.11
N PRO A 59 7.01 -13.35 -16.92
CA PRO A 59 6.66 -14.23 -15.80
C PRO A 59 7.29 -15.63 -15.89
N ASN A 60 8.03 -15.96 -16.96
CA ASN A 60 8.77 -17.22 -17.10
C ASN A 60 10.28 -17.05 -16.86
N LYS A 61 10.78 -15.82 -16.69
CA LYS A 61 12.20 -15.55 -16.40
C LYS A 61 12.42 -15.40 -14.90
N SER A 62 13.20 -16.32 -14.33
CA SER A 62 13.50 -16.36 -12.90
C SER A 62 14.10 -15.04 -12.39
N GLU A 63 14.97 -14.39 -13.17
CA GLU A 63 15.59 -13.11 -12.80
C GLU A 63 14.58 -11.98 -12.69
N ASP A 64 13.64 -11.89 -13.65
CA ASP A 64 12.58 -10.89 -13.67
C ASP A 64 11.62 -11.08 -12.49
N ILE A 65 11.22 -12.33 -12.21
CA ILE A 65 10.39 -12.68 -11.06
C ILE A 65 11.07 -12.25 -9.75
N LYS A 66 12.36 -12.57 -9.59
CA LYS A 66 13.14 -12.19 -8.40
C LYS A 66 13.24 -10.69 -8.23
N ALA A 67 13.44 -9.95 -9.32
CA ALA A 67 13.52 -8.49 -9.29
C ALA A 67 12.19 -7.87 -8.84
N VAL A 68 11.07 -8.23 -9.48
CA VAL A 68 9.74 -7.71 -9.12
C VAL A 68 9.36 -8.12 -7.70
N LYS A 69 9.67 -9.36 -7.28
CA LYS A 69 9.44 -9.82 -5.90
C LYS A 69 10.20 -8.96 -4.89
N LYS A 70 11.49 -8.71 -5.12
CA LYS A 70 12.32 -7.89 -4.23
C LYS A 70 11.79 -6.46 -4.10
N ASP A 71 11.37 -5.85 -5.21
CA ASP A 71 10.79 -4.51 -5.18
C ASP A 71 9.45 -4.51 -4.43
N PHE A 72 8.60 -5.51 -4.68
CA PHE A 72 7.33 -5.68 -3.98
C PHE A 72 7.51 -5.88 -2.47
N GLU A 73 8.49 -6.70 -2.05
CA GLU A 73 8.86 -6.90 -0.65
C GLU A 73 9.29 -5.59 0.01
N LYS A 74 10.10 -4.77 -0.67
CA LYS A 74 10.52 -3.45 -0.18
C LYS A 74 9.30 -2.55 0.08
N TYR A 75 8.37 -2.47 -0.86
CA TYR A 75 7.16 -1.65 -0.69
C TYR A 75 6.23 -2.19 0.39
N LEU A 76 6.02 -3.51 0.45
CA LEU A 76 5.23 -4.13 1.51
C LEU A 76 5.83 -3.89 2.90
N LYS A 77 7.15 -3.97 3.03
CA LYS A 77 7.85 -3.64 4.28
C LYS A 77 7.61 -2.19 4.67
N ALA A 78 7.66 -1.25 3.72
CA ALA A 78 7.36 0.15 3.98
C ALA A 78 5.91 0.35 4.47
N VAL A 79 4.94 -0.35 3.89
CA VAL A 79 3.54 -0.35 4.37
C VAL A 79 3.43 -0.91 5.79
N PHE A 80 4.09 -2.05 6.05
CA PHE A 80 4.10 -2.69 7.37
C PHE A 80 4.66 -1.75 8.45
N ASP A 81 5.86 -1.23 8.22
CA ASP A 81 6.57 -0.38 9.18
C ASP A 81 5.78 0.91 9.44
N ALA A 82 5.24 1.53 8.39
CA ALA A 82 4.43 2.74 8.51
C ALA A 82 3.10 2.48 9.22
N SER A 83 2.45 1.34 8.98
CA SER A 83 1.21 0.96 9.67
C SER A 83 1.45 0.78 11.17
N LYS A 84 2.55 0.13 11.56
CA LYS A 84 2.96 0.06 12.96
C LYS A 84 3.21 1.44 13.57
N ASN A 85 3.88 2.32 12.84
CA ASN A 85 4.11 3.69 13.30
C ASN A 85 2.80 4.48 13.49
N ILE A 86 1.82 4.35 12.57
CA ILE A 86 0.50 5.00 12.72
C ILE A 86 -0.18 4.53 14.00
N ALA A 87 -0.14 3.22 14.29
CA ALA A 87 -0.70 2.68 15.53
C ALA A 87 -0.02 3.27 16.77
N GLU A 88 1.32 3.36 16.80
CA GLU A 88 2.05 3.94 17.94
C GLU A 88 1.79 5.44 18.12
N VAL A 89 1.71 6.20 17.03
CA VAL A 89 1.38 7.63 17.08
C VAL A 89 -0.06 7.85 17.55
N SER A 90 -1.01 7.05 17.08
CA SER A 90 -2.43 7.15 17.49
C SER A 90 -2.63 6.96 18.98
N LYS A 91 -1.84 6.10 19.64
CA LYS A 91 -1.89 5.91 21.11
C LYS A 91 -1.59 7.19 21.90
N LYS A 92 -0.89 8.16 21.30
CA LYS A 92 -0.65 9.48 21.90
C LYS A 92 -1.85 10.42 21.78
N GLN A 93 -2.95 9.96 21.17
CA GLN A 93 -4.18 10.70 20.92
C GLN A 93 -3.98 12.01 20.12
N ASN A 94 -2.92 12.04 19.29
CA ASN A 94 -2.61 13.19 18.44
C ASN A 94 -3.09 12.92 17.00
N ILE A 95 -4.30 13.41 16.68
CA ILE A 95 -4.93 13.12 15.39
C ILE A 95 -4.18 13.73 14.20
N VAL A 96 -3.55 14.89 14.39
CA VAL A 96 -2.78 15.58 13.33
C VAL A 96 -1.50 14.81 13.00
N GLU A 97 -0.77 14.35 14.02
CA GLU A 97 0.43 13.53 13.83
C GLU A 97 0.09 12.14 13.26
N THR A 98 -1.05 11.59 13.68
CA THR A 98 -1.59 10.33 13.15
C THR A 98 -1.90 10.46 11.66
N TYR A 99 -2.62 11.52 11.26
CA TYR A 99 -2.89 11.81 9.85
C TYR A 99 -1.62 12.01 9.03
N LYS A 100 -0.64 12.78 9.54
CA LYS A 100 0.65 12.96 8.86
C LYS A 100 1.38 11.64 8.64
N SER A 101 1.33 10.74 9.63
CA SER A 101 1.91 9.40 9.51
C SER A 101 1.19 8.56 8.45
N PHE A 102 -0.15 8.65 8.40
CA PHE A 102 -0.97 8.00 7.38
C PHE A 102 -0.69 8.51 5.96
N ASP A 103 -0.67 9.83 5.77
CA ASP A 103 -0.34 10.46 4.48
C ASP A 103 1.07 10.07 4.00
N ALA A 104 2.05 10.03 4.91
CA ALA A 104 3.40 9.57 4.59
C ALA A 104 3.43 8.11 4.11
N MET A 105 2.63 7.22 4.71
CA MET A 105 2.50 5.83 4.25
C MET A 105 1.98 5.76 2.82
N LEU A 106 0.91 6.51 2.50
CA LEU A 106 0.32 6.51 1.17
C LEU A 106 1.32 6.97 0.12
N LYS A 107 1.99 8.11 0.37
CA LYS A 107 2.94 8.71 -0.58
C LYS A 107 4.17 7.82 -0.80
N ASN A 108 4.79 7.36 0.29
CA ASN A 108 6.10 6.72 0.22
C ASN A 108 6.04 5.22 -0.08
N ALA A 109 4.88 4.59 0.10
CA ALA A 109 4.72 3.16 -0.13
C ALA A 109 3.67 2.86 -1.20
N CYS A 110 2.40 3.22 -0.97
CA CYS A 110 1.31 2.83 -1.86
C CYS A 110 1.44 3.47 -3.25
N PHE A 111 1.61 4.78 -3.31
CA PHE A 111 1.70 5.52 -4.57
C PHE A 111 3.00 5.24 -5.30
N THR A 112 4.14 5.22 -4.60
CA THR A 112 5.43 4.87 -5.22
C THR A 112 5.41 3.47 -5.85
N CYS A 113 4.81 2.48 -5.19
CA CYS A 113 4.66 1.14 -5.77
C CYS A 113 3.74 1.15 -6.99
N HIS A 114 2.59 1.83 -6.90
CA HIS A 114 1.63 1.90 -8.01
C HIS A 114 2.22 2.61 -9.23
N GLU A 115 2.96 3.70 -9.06
CA GLU A 115 3.63 4.40 -10.16
C GLU A 115 4.71 3.55 -10.83
N ALA A 116 5.44 2.73 -10.07
CA ALA A 116 6.51 1.90 -10.58
C ALA A 116 5.99 0.62 -11.28
N SER A 117 4.83 0.10 -10.86
CA SER A 117 4.43 -1.28 -11.21
C SER A 117 3.06 -1.41 -11.85
N ARG A 118 2.23 -0.35 -11.87
CA ARG A 118 0.92 -0.38 -12.53
C ARG A 118 0.94 0.43 -13.83
N PRO A 119 0.03 0.14 -14.77
CA PRO A 119 -0.19 1.01 -15.90
C PRO A 119 -0.47 2.42 -15.41
N LYS A 120 0.11 3.43 -16.07
CA LYS A 120 -0.21 4.81 -15.76
C LYS A 120 -1.72 5.00 -15.88
N TRP A 121 -2.30 5.74 -14.93
CA TRP A 121 -3.67 6.19 -15.08
C TRP A 121 -3.81 6.86 -16.45
N PRO A 122 -4.90 6.58 -17.19
CA PRO A 122 -5.15 7.31 -18.43
C PRO A 122 -5.11 8.78 -18.11
N GLU A 123 -4.50 9.58 -18.99
CA GLU A 123 -4.51 11.02 -18.79
C GLU A 123 -5.97 11.47 -18.62
N TRP A 124 -6.21 12.23 -17.55
CA TRP A 124 -7.49 12.89 -17.39
C TRP A 124 -7.77 13.70 -18.65
N PRO A 125 -9.00 13.72 -19.17
CA PRO A 125 -9.36 14.65 -20.22
C PRO A 125 -8.96 16.07 -19.81
N ASP A 126 -8.59 16.92 -20.77
CA ASP A 126 -8.07 18.27 -20.47
C ASP A 126 -9.02 19.12 -19.59
N TRP A 127 -10.34 18.85 -19.63
CA TRP A 127 -11.34 19.52 -18.80
C TRP A 127 -11.36 19.06 -17.32
N MET A 128 -10.77 17.91 -17.00
CA MET A 128 -10.58 17.42 -15.62
C MET A 128 -9.17 17.69 -15.09
N LYS A 129 -8.23 18.11 -15.96
CA LYS A 129 -6.92 18.63 -15.54
C LYS A 129 -7.16 20.00 -14.90
N ILE A 130 -7.64 20.01 -13.66
CA ILE A 130 -7.76 21.24 -12.87
C ILE A 130 -6.36 21.84 -12.78
N SER A 131 -6.18 23.00 -13.39
CA SER A 131 -5.05 23.88 -13.14
C SER A 131 -5.15 24.38 -11.69
N GLY A 132 -4.70 23.59 -10.72
CA GLY A 132 -4.24 24.14 -9.44
C GLY A 132 -2.82 24.65 -9.69
N GLY A 133 -2.49 25.93 -9.56
CA GLY A 133 -2.85 26.82 -8.46
C GLY A 133 -1.59 27.02 -7.64
#